data_AF-A0A1G0UM23-F1
#
_entry.id   AF-A0A1G0UM23-F1
#
_cell.length_a   1.000
_cell.length_b   1.000
_cell.length_c   1.000
_cell.angle_alpha   90.00
_cell.angle_beta   90.00
_cell.angle_gamma   90.00
#
_symmetry.space_group_name_H-M   'P 1'
#
loop_
_entity.id
_entity.type
_entity.pdbx_description
1 polymer ?
#
loop_
_entity_poly.entity_id
_entity_poly.type
_entity_poly.pdbx_seq_one_letter_code
_entity_poly.pdbx_strand_id
1 'polypeptide(L)'
;MQIESIGKVLPNLLKPALAEKKTGVEFENVFSDFIGSVNKTQLDANQLTEDFLGGKNVELHEVMIAGEKAKTSFELLMEIRNKAIDMYKELSRMSQ
;
A
#
# COMPACT_ATOMS: atom_id res chain seq x y z
N MET A 1 33.04 44.32 29.16
CA MET A 1 32.03 43.27 29.41
C MET A 1 30.96 43.41 28.33
N GLN A 2 30.81 42.37 27.51
CA GLN A 2 29.93 42.33 26.35
C GLN A 2 28.48 42.15 26.81
N ILE A 3 27.60 43.11 26.49
CA ILE A 3 26.15 42.96 26.68
C ILE A 3 25.45 43.37 25.38
N GLU A 4 25.75 42.66 24.30
CA GLU A 4 24.96 42.70 23.07
C GLU A 4 24.75 41.27 22.58
N SER A 5 23.84 40.53 23.22
CA SER A 5 23.46 39.20 22.72
C SER A 5 22.04 38.72 23.11
N ILE A 6 21.13 39.62 23.53
CA ILE A 6 19.76 39.21 23.93
C ILE A 6 18.69 39.72 22.95
N GLY A 7 19.08 40.08 21.71
CA GLY A 7 18.14 40.51 20.66
C GLY A 7 17.88 39.49 19.55
N LYS A 8 18.61 38.36 19.51
CA LYS A 8 18.61 37.45 18.34
C LYS A 8 18.02 36.06 18.59
N VAL A 9 17.50 35.77 19.78
CA VAL A 9 17.16 34.37 20.16
C VAL A 9 15.68 34.03 19.96
N LEU A 10 14.79 34.94 19.57
CA LEU A 10 13.41 34.58 19.28
C LEU A 10 12.78 35.52 18.24
N PRO A 11 12.73 35.08 16.97
CA PRO A 11 11.43 34.65 16.46
C PRO A 11 11.60 33.49 15.48
N ASN A 12 11.40 32.25 15.95
CA ASN A 12 11.05 31.17 15.02
C ASN A 12 10.18 30.07 15.63
N LEU A 13 9.50 30.33 16.75
CA LEU A 13 8.60 29.36 17.40
C LEU A 13 7.22 29.25 16.72
N LEU A 14 7.04 29.84 15.53
CA LEU A 14 5.81 29.72 14.75
C LEU A 14 6.10 29.47 13.26
N LYS A 15 7.02 28.55 12.96
CA LYS A 15 6.82 27.77 11.74
C LYS A 15 5.80 26.70 12.10
N PRO A 16 4.54 26.78 11.64
CA PRO A 16 3.82 25.53 11.45
C PRO A 16 4.73 24.74 10.51
N ALA A 17 5.25 23.62 10.99
CA ALA A 17 5.75 22.60 10.11
C ALA A 17 4.54 22.20 9.27
N LEU A 18 4.33 22.94 8.18
CA LEU A 18 3.60 22.48 7.02
C LEU A 18 4.44 21.29 6.56
N ALA A 19 4.20 20.14 7.18
CA ALA A 19 4.50 18.87 6.59
C ALA A 19 3.85 18.93 5.21
N GLU A 20 4.68 19.18 4.20
CA GLU A 20 4.27 19.13 2.81
C GLU A 20 3.54 17.80 2.63
N LYS A 21 2.23 17.91 2.43
CA LYS A 21 1.31 16.79 2.33
C LYS A 21 1.60 16.05 1.02
N LYS A 22 2.65 15.22 1.01
CA LYS A 22 2.98 14.28 -0.08
C LYS A 22 2.11 13.02 -0.04
N THR A 23 0.87 13.12 0.41
CA THR A 23 0.01 11.94 0.66
C THR A 23 -0.45 11.25 -0.63
N GLY A 24 -0.45 11.94 -1.78
CA GLY A 24 -0.90 11.38 -3.06
C GLY A 24 0.07 10.35 -3.65
N VAL A 25 1.36 10.68 -3.68
CA VAL A 25 2.42 9.78 -4.20
C VAL A 25 2.60 8.55 -3.29
N GLU A 26 2.41 8.73 -1.98
CA GLU A 26 2.55 7.66 -1.00
C GLU A 26 1.46 6.59 -1.15
N PHE A 27 0.20 6.99 -1.38
CA PHE A 27 -0.89 6.04 -1.60
C PHE A 27 -0.73 5.26 -2.92
N GLU A 28 -0.35 5.94 -4.01
CA GLU A 28 -0.11 5.29 -5.31
C GLU A 28 0.97 4.20 -5.19
N ASN A 29 2.08 4.52 -4.50
CA ASN A 29 3.15 3.56 -4.26
C ASN A 29 2.67 2.35 -3.45
N VAL A 30 1.97 2.58 -2.33
CA VAL A 30 1.44 1.49 -1.50
C VAL A 30 0.44 0.63 -2.27
N PHE A 31 -0.43 1.23 -3.08
CA PHE A 31 -1.39 0.48 -3.89
C PHE A 31 -0.70 -0.34 -5.00
N SER A 32 0.30 0.24 -5.67
CA SER A 32 1.12 -0.44 -6.66
C SER A 32 1.89 -1.63 -6.06
N ASP A 33 2.51 -1.42 -4.91
CA ASP A 33 3.21 -2.45 -4.15
C ASP A 33 2.25 -3.57 -3.73
N PHE A 34 1.04 -3.22 -3.31
CA PHE A 34 0.01 -4.20 -2.95
C PHE A 34 -0.42 -5.03 -4.16
N ILE A 35 -0.64 -4.42 -5.34
CA ILE A 35 -0.91 -5.15 -6.58
C ILE A 35 0.23 -6.13 -6.90
N GLY A 36 1.49 -5.67 -6.77
CA GLY A 36 2.67 -6.51 -6.96
C GLY A 36 2.69 -7.70 -6.00
N SER A 37 2.32 -7.48 -4.73
CA SER A 37 2.21 -8.51 -3.71
C SER A 37 1.12 -9.55 -4.05
N VAL A 38 -0.07 -9.12 -4.45
CA VAL A 38 -1.16 -10.02 -4.89
C VAL A 38 -0.70 -10.86 -6.07
N ASN A 39 -0.09 -10.25 -7.10
CA ASN A 39 0.44 -10.98 -8.25
C ASN A 39 1.48 -12.03 -7.84
N LYS A 40 2.38 -11.67 -6.91
CA LYS A 40 3.35 -12.62 -6.36
C LYS A 40 2.65 -13.79 -5.68
N THR A 41 1.66 -13.55 -4.82
CA THR A 41 0.92 -14.65 -4.17
C THR A 41 0.21 -15.56 -5.16
N GLN A 42 -0.32 -15.01 -6.26
CA GLN A 42 -0.95 -15.79 -7.32
C GLN A 42 0.05 -16.67 -8.07
N LEU A 43 1.22 -16.12 -8.42
CA LEU A 43 2.31 -16.86 -9.06
C LEU A 43 2.86 -17.97 -8.15
N ASP A 44 3.07 -17.66 -6.87
CA ASP A 44 3.54 -18.63 -5.88
C ASP A 44 2.55 -19.81 -5.73
N ALA A 45 1.23 -19.52 -5.68
CA ALA A 45 0.20 -20.55 -5.63
C ALA A 45 0.16 -21.42 -6.90
N ASN A 46 0.30 -20.80 -8.07
CA ASN A 46 0.37 -21.51 -9.35
C ASN A 46 1.60 -22.42 -9.41
N GLN A 47 2.77 -21.91 -8.99
CA GLN A 47 4.01 -22.69 -8.98
C GLN A 47 3.91 -23.90 -8.06
N LEU A 48 3.37 -23.73 -6.84
CA LEU A 48 3.16 -24.84 -5.91
C LEU A 48 2.18 -25.88 -6.47
N THR A 49 1.15 -25.41 -7.18
CA THR A 49 0.20 -26.31 -7.88
C THR A 49 0.90 -27.12 -8.96
N GLU A 50 1.71 -26.48 -9.80
CA GLU A 50 2.50 -27.15 -10.85
C GLU A 50 3.50 -28.15 -10.25
N ASP A 51 4.17 -27.76 -9.17
CA ASP A 51 5.16 -28.59 -8.48
C ASP A 51 4.52 -29.83 -7.86
N PHE A 52 3.35 -29.67 -7.24
CA PHE A 52 2.56 -30.77 -6.70
C PHE A 52 2.09 -31.73 -7.81
N LEU A 53 1.54 -31.20 -8.90
CA LEU A 53 1.11 -32.02 -10.06
C LEU A 53 2.30 -32.70 -10.75
N GLY A 54 3.47 -32.07 -10.74
CA GLY A 54 4.73 -32.61 -11.25
C GLY A 54 5.38 -33.66 -10.35
N GLY A 55 4.79 -33.99 -9.21
CA GLY A 55 5.32 -34.98 -8.27
C GLY A 55 6.58 -34.52 -7.54
N LYS A 56 6.83 -33.21 -7.45
CA LYS A 56 7.88 -32.68 -6.57
C LYS A 56 7.45 -32.85 -5.11
N ASN A 57 8.41 -32.68 -4.20
CA ASN A 57 8.19 -32.77 -2.76
C ASN A 57 7.45 -31.54 -2.21
N VAL A 58 6.21 -31.34 -2.64
CA VAL A 58 5.27 -30.31 -2.17
C VAL A 58 4.07 -31.03 -1.56
N GLU A 59 3.68 -30.64 -0.36
CA GLU A 59 2.54 -31.23 0.31
C GLU A 59 1.23 -30.57 -0.13
N LEU A 60 0.14 -31.34 -0.22
CA LEU A 60 -1.16 -30.81 -0.68
C LEU A 60 -1.65 -29.62 0.16
N HIS A 61 -1.37 -29.62 1.47
CA HIS A 61 -1.77 -28.54 2.36
C HIS A 61 -1.06 -27.21 2.05
N GLU A 62 0.18 -27.25 1.55
CA GLU A 62 0.93 -26.05 1.15
C GLU A 62 0.29 -25.40 -0.07
N VAL A 63 -0.13 -26.21 -1.06
CA VAL A 63 -0.87 -25.74 -2.24
C VAL A 63 -2.18 -25.09 -1.82
N MET A 64 -2.93 -25.73 -0.91
CA MET A 64 -4.20 -25.20 -0.42
C MET A 64 -4.01 -23.87 0.33
N ILE A 65 -2.99 -23.77 1.20
CA ILE A 65 -2.69 -22.53 1.94
C ILE A 65 -2.29 -21.42 0.98
N ALA A 66 -1.43 -21.71 0.00
CA ALA A 66 -1.00 -20.73 -1.00
C ALA A 66 -2.19 -20.25 -1.85
N GLY A 67 -3.05 -21.17 -2.26
CA GLY A 67 -4.27 -20.87 -3.00
C GLY A 67 -5.23 -19.96 -2.22
N GLU A 68 -5.50 -20.28 -0.95
CA GLU A 68 -6.38 -19.45 -0.12
C GLU A 68 -5.77 -18.06 0.13
N LYS A 69 -4.45 -17.99 0.38
CA LYS A 69 -3.75 -16.71 0.53
C LYS A 69 -3.88 -15.85 -0.73
N ALA A 70 -3.68 -16.42 -1.92
CA ALA A 70 -3.84 -15.70 -3.19
C ALA A 70 -5.27 -15.20 -3.36
N LYS A 71 -6.26 -16.06 -3.07
CA LYS A 71 -7.69 -15.73 -3.16
C LYS A 71 -8.08 -14.58 -2.23
N THR A 72 -7.80 -14.69 -0.92
CA THR A 72 -8.14 -13.63 0.05
C THR A 72 -7.45 -12.31 -0.28
N SER A 73 -6.18 -12.35 -0.73
CA SER A 73 -5.45 -11.14 -1.12
C SER A 73 -6.05 -10.48 -2.34
N PHE A 74 -6.51 -11.27 -3.31
CA PHE A 74 -7.19 -10.78 -4.51
C PHE A 74 -8.56 -10.19 -4.20
N GLU A 75 -9.35 -10.84 -3.34
CA GLU A 75 -10.64 -10.31 -2.87
C GLU A 75 -10.46 -8.94 -2.21
N LEU A 76 -9.46 -8.79 -1.34
CA LEU A 76 -9.12 -7.51 -0.72
C LEU A 76 -8.75 -6.44 -1.77
N LEU A 77 -7.97 -6.79 -2.80
CA LEU A 77 -7.64 -5.87 -3.89
C LEU A 77 -8.88 -5.39 -4.65
N MET A 78 -9.83 -6.30 -4.92
CA MET A 78 -11.08 -5.96 -5.59
C MET A 78 -11.92 -4.98 -4.76
N GLU A 79 -12.01 -5.17 -3.45
CA GLU A 79 -12.69 -4.24 -2.56
C GLU A 79 -12.03 -2.85 -2.57
N ILE A 80 -10.70 -2.78 -2.49
CA ILE A 80 -9.97 -1.51 -2.55
C ILE A 80 -10.19 -0.84 -3.92
N ARG A 81 -10.13 -1.59 -5.02
CA ARG A 81 -10.37 -1.09 -6.37
C ARG A 81 -11.77 -0.49 -6.49
N ASN A 82 -12.79 -1.20 -6.01
CA ASN A 82 -14.17 -0.73 -6.04
C ASN A 82 -14.30 0.57 -5.25
N LYS A 83 -13.74 0.61 -4.03
CA LYS A 83 -13.77 1.80 -3.18
C LYS A 83 -13.06 3.00 -3.81
N ALA A 84 -11.91 2.79 -4.46
CA ALA A 84 -11.19 3.85 -5.14
C ALA A 84 -12.00 4.44 -6.31
N ILE A 85 -12.66 3.59 -7.09
CA ILE A 85 -13.56 4.02 -8.18
C ILE A 85 -14.74 4.81 -7.61
N ASP A 86 -15.34 4.36 -6.51
CA ASP A 86 -16.48 5.04 -5.89
C ASP A 86 -16.08 6.41 -5.33
N MET A 87 -14.91 6.50 -4.69
CA MET A 87 -14.36 7.78 -4.24
C MET A 87 -14.13 8.74 -5.41
N TYR A 88 -13.57 8.25 -6.52
CA TYR A 88 -13.41 9.07 -7.72
C TYR A 88 -14.74 9.60 -8.26
N LYS A 89 -15.76 8.73 -8.34
CA LYS A 89 -17.12 9.13 -8.76
C LYS A 89 -17.72 10.18 -7.83
N GLU A 90 -17.58 10.02 -6.51
CA GLU A 90 -18.13 10.96 -5.53
C GLU A 90 -17.47 12.33 -5.64
N LEU A 91 -16.14 12.39 -5.72
CA LEU A 91 -15.41 13.64 -5.92
C LEU A 91 -15.84 14.35 -7.21
N SER A 92 -16.03 13.59 -8.29
CA SER A 92 -16.53 14.13 -9.56
C SER A 92 -17.95 14.71 -9.46
N ARG A 93 -18.82 14.14 -8.61
CA ARG A 93 -20.18 14.65 -8.40
C ARG A 93 -20.20 15.87 -7.49
N MET A 94 -19.34 15.93 -6.48
CA MET A 94 -19.22 17.09 -5.60
C MET A 94 -18.60 18.31 -6.29
N SER A 95 -17.77 18.09 -7.32
CA SER A 95 -17.12 19.18 -8.07
C SER A 95 -18.01 19.83 -9.14
N GLN A 96 -19.22 19.31 -9.36
CA GLN A 96 -20.15 19.77 -10.39
C GLN A 96 -21.27 20.63 -9.79
#